data_AF-A0A6B1AT18-F1
#
_entry.id   AF-A0A6B1AT18-F1
#
_cell.length_a   1.000
_cell.length_b   1.000
_cell.length_c   1.000
_cell.angle_alpha   90.00
_cell.angle_beta   90.00
_cell.angle_gamma   90.00
#
_symmetry.space_group_name_H-M   'P 1'
#
loop_
_entity.id
_entity.type
_entity.pdbx_description
1 polymer ?
#
loop_
_entity_poly.entity_id
_entity_poly.type
_entity_poly.pdbx_seq_one_letter_code
_entity_poly.pdbx_strand_id
1 'polypeptide(L)'
;MSLTIKNDETCLLARELANLTGETMTGAVTVALRERLERERNRMDANAGVRDLLAIGGRCAKSLKPGPSAVEHGDLLYDEQGLPK
;
A
#
# COMPACT_ATOMS: atom_id res chain seq x y z
N MET A 1 -19.07 -27.33 -0.95
CA MET A 1 -18.94 -26.82 0.44
C MET A 1 -20.08 -25.84 0.68
N SER A 2 -20.83 -25.96 1.77
CA SER A 2 -21.96 -25.06 2.09
C SER A 2 -21.57 -24.10 3.21
N LEU A 3 -21.66 -22.80 2.96
CA LEU A 3 -21.53 -21.75 3.99
C LEU A 3 -22.94 -21.35 4.43
N THR A 4 -23.26 -21.54 5.71
CA THR A 4 -24.54 -21.10 6.29
C THR A 4 -24.31 -19.87 7.15
N ILE A 5 -24.87 -18.74 6.72
CA ILE A 5 -24.82 -17.48 7.47
C ILE A 5 -26.16 -17.30 8.19
N LYS A 6 -26.14 -17.38 9.54
CA LYS A 6 -27.32 -17.15 10.40
C LYS A 6 -27.29 -15.72 10.95
N ASN A 7 -27.37 -14.75 10.05
CA ASN A 7 -27.39 -13.34 10.39
C ASN A 7 -28.32 -12.62 9.41
N ASP A 8 -29.41 -12.04 9.93
CA ASP A 8 -30.47 -11.47 9.11
C ASP A 8 -29.99 -10.24 8.32
N GLU A 9 -29.15 -9.40 8.93
CA GLU A 9 -28.54 -8.24 8.28
C GLU A 9 -27.69 -8.63 7.07
N THR A 10 -26.86 -9.67 7.21
CA THR A 10 -26.00 -10.16 6.11
C THR A 10 -26.85 -10.70 4.97
N CYS A 11 -27.94 -11.42 5.28
CA CYS A 11 -28.89 -11.91 4.29
C CYS A 11 -29.61 -10.75 3.57
N LEU A 12 -29.99 -9.69 4.28
CA LEU A 12 -30.59 -8.49 3.70
C LEU A 12 -29.63 -7.78 2.76
N LEU A 13 -28.40 -7.51 3.21
CA LEU A 13 -27.36 -6.86 2.40
C LEU A 13 -27.02 -7.67 1.15
N ALA A 14 -26.87 -9.00 1.28
CA ALA A 14 -26.61 -9.88 0.15
C ALA A 14 -27.75 -9.87 -0.88
N ARG A 15 -29.01 -9.78 -0.41
CA ARG A 15 -30.19 -9.70 -1.28
C ARG A 15 -30.30 -8.34 -1.97
N GLU A 16 -30.06 -7.25 -1.24
CA GLU A 16 -30.04 -5.91 -1.81
C GLU A 16 -28.95 -5.78 -2.88
N LEU A 17 -27.73 -6.23 -2.59
CA LEU A 17 -26.63 -6.21 -3.53
C LEU A 17 -26.94 -7.05 -4.78
N ALA A 18 -27.46 -8.26 -4.60
CA ALA A 18 -27.88 -9.13 -5.71
C ALA A 18 -28.95 -8.47 -6.61
N ASN A 19 -29.94 -7.81 -6.01
CA ASN A 19 -30.97 -7.10 -6.76
C ASN A 19 -30.40 -5.91 -7.54
N LEU A 20 -29.45 -5.18 -6.96
CA LEU A 20 -28.81 -4.03 -7.60
C LEU A 20 -27.88 -4.45 -8.75
N THR A 21 -27.16 -5.56 -8.62
CA THR A 21 -26.20 -6.04 -9.62
C THR A 21 -26.81 -6.99 -10.65
N GLY A 22 -28.02 -7.50 -10.41
CA GLY A 22 -28.64 -8.54 -11.24
C GLY A 22 -28.00 -9.92 -11.07
N GLU A 23 -27.25 -10.13 -9.99
CA GLU A 23 -26.59 -11.39 -9.68
C GLU A 23 -27.42 -12.27 -8.72
N THR A 24 -26.98 -13.50 -8.49
CA THR A 24 -27.52 -14.33 -7.40
C THR A 24 -26.96 -13.87 -6.05
N MET A 25 -27.66 -14.11 -4.93
CA MET A 25 -27.13 -13.82 -3.58
C MET A 25 -25.74 -14.43 -3.36
N THR A 26 -25.52 -15.67 -3.81
CA THR A 26 -24.22 -16.34 -3.72
C THR A 26 -23.17 -15.64 -4.57
N GLY A 27 -23.53 -15.19 -5.79
CA GLY A 27 -22.65 -14.42 -6.67
C GLY A 27 -22.22 -13.11 -6.02
N ALA A 28 -23.19 -12.31 -5.58
CA ALA A 28 -22.97 -11.03 -4.92
C ALA A 28 -22.06 -11.16 -3.68
N VAL A 29 -22.30 -12.16 -2.83
CA VAL A 29 -21.45 -12.43 -1.66
C VAL A 29 -20.04 -12.86 -2.07
N THR A 30 -19.91 -13.71 -3.10
CA THR A 30 -18.60 -14.17 -3.58
C THR A 30 -17.78 -13.01 -4.12
N VAL A 31 -18.40 -12.12 -4.91
CA VAL A 31 -17.73 -10.93 -5.44
C VAL A 31 -17.32 -9.99 -4.31
N ALA A 32 -18.25 -9.66 -3.39
CA ALA A 32 -17.96 -8.77 -2.26
C ALA A 32 -16.81 -9.28 -1.38
N LEU A 33 -16.78 -10.58 -1.09
CA LEU A 33 -15.69 -11.20 -0.32
C LEU A 33 -14.36 -11.15 -1.08
N ARG A 34 -14.37 -11.44 -2.38
CA ARG A 34 -13.16 -11.38 -3.23
C ARG A 34 -12.59 -9.97 -3.26
N GLU A 35 -13.42 -8.96 -3.48
CA GLU A 35 -12.98 -7.57 -3.49
C GLU A 35 -12.43 -7.13 -2.12
N ARG A 36 -13.08 -7.55 -1.02
CA ARG A 36 -12.59 -7.21 0.32
C ARG A 36 -11.23 -7.86 0.58
N LEU A 37 -11.05 -9.12 0.20
CA LEU A 37 -9.78 -9.82 0.33
C LEU A 37 -8.68 -9.15 -0.51
N GLU A 38 -8.99 -8.73 -1.73
CA GLU A 38 -8.05 -8.02 -2.59
C GLU A 38 -7.63 -6.67 -1.99
N ARG A 39 -8.59 -5.87 -1.49
CA ARG A 39 -8.30 -4.60 -0.81
C ARG A 39 -7.39 -4.80 0.41
N GLU A 40 -7.64 -5.82 1.23
CA GLU A 40 -6.80 -6.10 2.40
C GLU A 40 -5.41 -6.62 2.01
N ARG A 41 -5.29 -7.48 1.00
CA ARG A 41 -4.00 -7.94 0.49
C ARG A 41 -3.16 -6.78 -0.03
N ASN A 42 -3.73 -5.93 -0.87
CA ASN A 42 -3.04 -4.75 -1.39
C ASN A 42 -2.60 -3.80 -0.27
N ARG A 43 -3.40 -3.65 0.78
CA ARG A 43 -3.02 -2.86 1.96
C ARG A 43 -1.84 -3.49 2.72
N MET A 44 -1.84 -4.81 2.89
CA MET A 44 -0.73 -5.53 3.52
C MET A 44 0.56 -5.42 2.71
N ASP A 45 0.47 -5.54 1.39
CA ASP A 45 1.61 -5.46 0.47
C ASP A 45 2.18 -4.04 0.39
N ALA A 46 1.32 -3.01 0.32
CA ALA A 46 1.76 -1.62 0.40
C ALA A 46 2.51 -1.33 1.71
N ASN A 47 2.01 -1.85 2.83
CA ASN A 47 2.68 -1.74 4.13
C ASN A 47 3.97 -2.57 4.19
N ALA A 48 4.10 -3.66 3.44
CA ALA A 48 5.35 -4.41 3.32
C ALA A 48 6.39 -3.59 2.55
N GLY A 49 6.03 -3.05 1.37
CA GLY A 49 6.94 -2.21 0.58
C GLY A 49 7.43 -0.97 1.31
N VAL A 50 6.54 -0.27 2.04
CA VAL A 50 6.93 0.88 2.87
C VAL A 50 7.91 0.47 3.97
N ARG A 51 7.68 -0.67 4.65
CA ARG A 51 8.60 -1.18 5.67
C ARG A 51 9.96 -1.52 5.08
N ASP A 52 10.01 -2.13 3.91
CA ASP A 52 11.27 -2.48 3.24
C ASP A 52 12.05 -1.23 2.82
N LEU A 53 11.36 -0.22 2.27
CA LEU A 53 11.97 1.08 1.93
C LEU A 53 12.54 1.77 3.17
N LEU A 54 11.79 1.82 4.27
CA LEU A 54 12.26 2.39 5.53
C LEU A 54 13.45 1.59 6.10
N ALA A 55 13.43 0.27 5.98
CA ALA A 55 14.54 -0.58 6.41
C ALA A 55 15.81 -0.32 5.57
N ILE A 56 15.67 -0.14 4.25
CA ILE A 56 16.78 0.26 3.37
C ILE A 56 17.30 1.64 3.78
N GLY A 57 16.41 2.63 3.90
CA GLY A 57 16.77 3.99 4.30
C GLY A 57 17.50 4.04 5.64
N GLY A 58 17.03 3.28 6.64
CA GLY A 58 17.69 3.16 7.93
C GLY A 58 19.07 2.52 7.87
N ARG A 59 19.31 1.55 6.97
CA ARG A 59 20.66 1.00 6.73
C ARG A 59 21.56 2.03 6.06
N CYS A 60 21.08 2.70 5.02
CA CYS A 60 21.84 3.75 4.33
C CYS A 60 22.23 4.87 5.30
N ALA A 61 21.29 5.37 6.10
CA ALA A 61 21.53 6.43 7.07
C ALA A 61 22.61 6.07 8.11
N LYS A 62 22.66 4.80 8.56
CA LYS A 62 23.70 4.32 9.49
C LYS A 62 25.10 4.27 8.86
N SER A 63 25.18 4.05 7.55
CA SER A 63 26.46 3.97 6.83
C SER A 63 27.00 5.32 6.40
N LEU A 64 26.17 6.37 6.38
CA LEU A 64 26.62 7.73 6.12
C LEU A 64 27.42 8.25 7.32
N LYS A 65 28.62 8.77 7.03
CA LYS A 65 29.42 9.50 8.03
C LYS A 65 28.74 10.83 8.35
N PRO A 66 28.95 11.40 9.55
CA PRO A 66 28.57 12.79 9.82
C PRO A 66 29.24 13.69 8.77
N GLY A 67 28.44 14.33 7.95
CA GLY A 67 28.84 15.21 6.87
C GLY A 67 27.68 16.16 6.57
N PRO A 68 27.92 17.28 5.87
CA PRO A 68 26.88 18.27 5.65
C PRO A 68 25.71 17.61 4.92
N SER A 69 24.50 17.72 5.49
CA SER A 69 23.29 17.06 5.01
C SER A 69 22.90 17.47 3.58
N ALA A 70 23.43 18.61 3.15
CA ALA A 70 23.53 19.07 1.78
C ALA A 70 24.76 19.99 1.77
N VAL A 71 25.89 19.51 1.25
CA VAL A 71 26.87 20.50 0.77
C VAL A 71 26.21 21.11 -0.46
N GLU A 72 26.19 22.44 -0.56
CA GLU A 72 25.92 23.09 -1.84
C GLU A 72 26.95 22.55 -2.83
N HIS A 73 26.51 21.64 -3.69
CA HIS A 73 27.37 20.91 -4.63
C HIS A 73 28.18 21.87 -5.50
N GLY A 74 27.65 23.08 -5.71
CA GLY A 74 28.38 24.23 -6.26
C GLY A 74 29.68 24.51 -5.52
N ASP A 75 29.61 24.81 -4.22
CA ASP A 75 30.78 25.16 -3.40
C ASP A 75 31.77 24.00 -3.23
N LEU A 76 31.27 22.76 -3.29
CA LEU A 76 32.11 21.55 -3.20
C LEU A 76 32.90 21.29 -4.48
N LEU A 77 32.24 21.38 -5.62
CA LEU A 77 32.77 20.91 -6.90
C LEU A 77 33.34 22.04 -7.76
N TYR A 78 32.94 23.28 -7.52
CA TYR A 78 33.31 24.44 -8.32
C TYR A 78 33.89 25.56 -7.46
N ASP A 79 34.78 26.36 -8.04
CA ASP A 79 35.27 27.60 -7.46
C ASP A 79 34.29 28.76 -7.70
N GLU A 80 34.62 29.95 -7.19
CA GLU A 80 33.79 31.15 -7.33
C GLU A 80 33.65 31.62 -8.79
N GLN A 81 34.49 31.13 -9.70
CA GLN A 81 34.40 31.38 -11.14
C GLN A 81 33.59 30.30 -11.87
N GLY A 82 33.13 29.27 -11.16
CA GLY A 82 32.37 28.15 -11.72
C GLY A 82 33.24 27.08 -12.40
N LEU A 83 34.56 27.08 -12.17
CA LEU A 83 35.46 26.06 -12.70
C LEU A 83 35.58 24.88 -11.73
N PRO A 84 35.74 23.64 -12.24
CA PRO A 84 35.92 22.46 -11.38
C PRO A 84 37.15 22.60 -10.47
N LYS A 85 36.98 22.30 -9.19
CA LYS A 85 38.07 22.17 -8.21
C LYS A 85 38.83 20.85 -8.36
#